data_AF-A0A8T4JA12-F1
#
_entry.id   AF-A0A8T4JA12-F1
#
_cell.length_a   1.000
_cell.length_b   1.000
_cell.length_c   1.000
_cell.angle_alpha   90.00
_cell.angle_beta   90.00
_cell.angle_gamma   90.00
#
_symmetry.space_group_name_H-M   'P 1'
#
loop_
_entity.id
_entity.type
_entity.pdbx_description
1 polymer ?
#
loop_
_entity_poly.entity_id
_entity_poly.type
_entity_poly.pdbx_seq_one_letter_code
_entity_poly.pdbx_strand_id
1 'polypeptide(L)' 'YQCFSNIVHHESGWNHTATNPSSGAYGLVQALPATKMASAGSDWKTNPTTQLSWGLDYMNERYGSPCAAWDFWQSNSWY' A
#
# COMPACT_ATOMS: atom_id res chain seq x y z
N TYR A 1 -5.45 0.78 13.61
CA TYR A 1 -5.76 0.09 12.34
C TYR A 1 -6.63 0.90 11.37
N GLN A 2 -7.47 1.83 11.82
CA GLN A 2 -8.36 2.58 10.91
C GLN A 2 -7.63 3.36 9.81
N CYS A 3 -6.56 4.08 10.13
CA CYS A 3 -5.82 4.91 9.16
C CYS A 3 -5.25 4.09 7.99
N PHE A 4 -4.62 2.95 8.30
CA PHE A 4 -4.12 2.01 7.30
C PHE A 4 -5.27 1.48 6.42
N SER A 5 -6.38 1.08 7.05
CA SER A 5 -7.57 0.57 6.36
C SER A 5 -8.15 1.59 5.37
N ASN A 6 -8.20 2.87 5.76
CA ASN A 6 -8.68 3.94 4.89
C ASN A 6 -7.81 4.07 3.64
N ILE A 7 -6.48 4.06 3.79
CA ILE A 7 -5.56 4.10 2.64
C ILE A 7 -5.80 2.89 1.73
N VAL A 8 -5.74 1.66 2.25
CA VAL A 8 -5.91 0.46 1.42
C VAL A 8 -7.26 0.44 0.71
N HIS A 9 -8.31 0.92 1.37
CA HIS A 9 -9.62 1.06 0.75
C HIS A 9 -9.60 2.06 -0.41
N HIS A 10 -8.96 3.22 -0.27
CA HIS A 10 -8.84 4.20 -1.34
C HIS A 10 -7.94 3.74 -2.49
N GLU A 11 -6.84 3.07 -2.19
CA GLU A 11 -5.86 2.63 -3.18
C GLU A 11 -6.38 1.46 -4.04
N SER A 12 -7.06 0.51 -3.43
CA SER A 12 -7.40 -0.76 -4.11
C SER A 12 -8.83 -1.26 -3.88
N GLY A 13 -9.61 -0.61 -3.00
CA GLY A 13 -10.88 -1.17 -2.55
C GLY A 13 -10.73 -2.53 -1.86
N TRP A 14 -9.57 -2.80 -1.24
CA TRP A 14 -9.18 -4.10 -0.68
C TRP A 14 -8.98 -5.23 -1.70
N ASN A 15 -8.80 -4.90 -2.98
CA ASN A 15 -8.45 -5.88 -4.00
C ASN A 15 -6.93 -6.03 -4.14
N HIS A 16 -6.38 -7.12 -3.59
CA HIS A 16 -4.94 -7.43 -3.65
C HIS A 16 -4.37 -7.71 -5.04
N THR A 17 -5.23 -7.84 -6.07
CA THR A 17 -4.81 -7.94 -7.47
C THR A 17 -5.13 -6.67 -8.28
N ALA A 18 -5.58 -5.59 -7.63
CA ALA A 18 -5.85 -4.33 -8.29
C ALA A 18 -4.59 -3.83 -9.01
N THR A 19 -4.73 -3.51 -10.28
CA THR A 19 -3.66 -2.95 -11.10
C THR A 19 -4.16 -1.66 -11.70
N ASN A 20 -3.50 -0.55 -11.43
CA ASN A 20 -3.81 0.71 -12.10
C ASN A 20 -3.37 0.61 -13.57
N PRO A 21 -4.28 0.74 -14.55
CA PRO A 21 -3.96 0.53 -15.96
C PRO A 21 -3.05 1.63 -16.54
N SER A 22 -3.04 2.81 -15.94
CA SER A 22 -2.24 3.94 -16.43
C SER A 22 -0.83 3.94 -15.85
N SER A 23 -0.67 3.68 -14.54
CA SER A 23 0.63 3.74 -13.86
C SER A 23 1.32 2.38 -13.69
N GLY A 24 0.57 1.27 -13.74
CA GLY A 24 1.06 -0.06 -13.40
C GLY A 24 1.24 -0.31 -11.90
N ALA A 25 0.76 0.60 -11.04
CA ALA A 25 0.71 0.39 -9.61
C ALA A 25 -0.13 -0.85 -9.26
N TYR A 26 0.28 -1.60 -8.23
CA TYR A 26 -0.26 -2.94 -7.98
C TYR A 26 -0.55 -3.24 -6.51
N GLY A 27 -1.61 -4.01 -6.29
CA GLY A 27 -1.94 -4.63 -5.01
C GLY A 27 -2.65 -3.69 -4.03
N LEU A 28 -2.77 -4.13 -2.77
CA LEU A 28 -3.55 -3.47 -1.73
C LEU A 28 -3.14 -2.02 -1.48
N VAL A 29 -1.83 -1.76 -1.60
CA VAL A 29 -1.19 -0.47 -1.33
C VAL A 29 -0.69 0.22 -2.60
N GLN A 30 -1.11 -0.27 -3.78
CA GLN A 30 -0.77 0.30 -5.09
C GLN A 30 0.73 0.66 -5.23
N ALA A 31 1.60 -0.29 -4.89
CA ALA A 31 3.05 -0.06 -4.90
C ALA A 31 3.58 0.17 -6.33
N LEU A 32 4.48 1.15 -6.48
CA LEU A 32 5.13 1.47 -7.75
C LEU A 32 6.66 1.67 -7.58
N PRO A 33 7.51 0.84 -8.24
CA PRO A 33 7.16 -0.44 -8.85
C PRO A 33 6.71 -1.48 -7.80
N ALA A 34 5.80 -2.36 -8.19
CA ALA A 34 5.26 -3.42 -7.33
C ALA A 34 6.32 -4.37 -6.74
N THR A 35 7.44 -4.54 -7.46
CA THR A 35 8.57 -5.38 -7.06
C THR A 35 9.21 -4.97 -5.75
N LYS A 36 8.98 -3.74 -5.25
CA LYS A 36 9.40 -3.32 -3.91
C LYS A 36 8.84 -4.22 -2.81
N MET A 37 7.65 -4.79 -3.00
CA MET A 37 7.03 -5.70 -2.04
C MET A 37 7.81 -7.01 -1.86
N ALA A 38 8.75 -7.32 -2.75
CA ALA A 38 9.62 -8.48 -2.62
C ALA A 38 10.50 -8.47 -1.36
N SER A 39 10.72 -7.31 -0.73
CA SER A 39 11.44 -7.23 0.54
C SER A 39 10.67 -7.84 1.71
N ALA A 40 9.33 -7.91 1.63
CA ALA A 40 8.49 -8.55 2.64
C ALA A 40 8.24 -10.05 2.34
N GLY A 41 8.42 -10.49 1.09
CA GLY A 41 8.24 -11.87 0.68
C GLY A 41 8.24 -12.04 -0.83
N SER A 42 8.79 -13.15 -1.34
CA SER A 42 8.86 -13.43 -2.78
C SER A 42 7.49 -13.70 -3.43
N ASP A 43 6.48 -13.99 -2.61
CA ASP A 43 5.09 -14.27 -2.99
C ASP A 43 4.18 -13.02 -3.01
N TRP A 44 4.77 -11.83 -2.91
CA TRP A 44 4.08 -10.53 -2.87
C TRP A 44 3.00 -10.34 -3.93
N LYS A 45 3.17 -10.97 -5.10
CA LYS A 45 2.24 -10.83 -6.22
C LYS A 45 0.92 -11.55 -5.98
N THR A 46 0.86 -12.56 -5.12
CA THR A 46 -0.36 -13.36 -4.90
C THR A 46 -0.77 -13.46 -3.44
N ASN A 47 0.08 -13.04 -2.51
CA ASN A 47 -0.18 -13.12 -1.08
C ASN A 47 -0.57 -11.74 -0.51
N PRO A 48 -1.85 -11.51 -0.14
CA PRO A 48 -2.28 -10.24 0.44
C PRO A 48 -1.57 -9.93 1.77
N THR A 49 -1.22 -10.95 2.57
CA THR A 49 -0.48 -10.75 3.83
C THR A 49 0.88 -10.13 3.57
N THR A 50 1.60 -10.59 2.54
CA THR A 50 2.89 -10.01 2.14
C THR A 50 2.74 -8.54 1.73
N GLN A 51 1.67 -8.21 0.99
CA GLN A 51 1.38 -6.82 0.61
C GLN A 51 1.05 -5.94 1.82
N LEU A 52 0.30 -6.47 2.79
CA LEU A 52 -0.04 -5.78 4.04
C LEU A 52 1.19 -5.52 4.90
N SER A 53 2.06 -6.52 5.08
CA SER A 53 3.31 -6.38 5.84
C SER A 53 4.19 -5.30 5.23
N TRP A 54 4.43 -5.38 3.91
CA TRP A 54 5.20 -4.36 3.20
C TRP A 54 4.58 -2.97 3.32
N GLY A 55 3.25 -2.87 3.16
CA GLY A 55 2.52 -1.61 3.25
C GLY A 55 2.63 -0.93 4.61
N LEU A 56 2.55 -1.72 5.69
CA LEU A 56 2.72 -1.22 7.05
C LEU A 56 4.14 -0.71 7.29
N ASP A 57 5.15 -1.49 6.89
CA ASP A 57 6.56 -1.10 7.01
C ASP A 57 6.85 0.18 6.21
N TYR A 58 6.36 0.25 4.97
CA TYR A 58 6.48 1.44 4.13
C TYR A 58 5.88 2.69 4.80
N MET A 59 4.68 2.59 5.37
CA MET A 59 4.05 3.72 6.06
C MET A 59 4.85 4.15 7.30
N ASN A 60 5.38 3.18 8.07
CA ASN A 60 6.21 3.48 9.24
C ASN A 60 7.51 4.16 8.85
N GLU A 61 8.20 3.69 7.80
CA GLU A 61 9.47 4.25 7.36
C GLU A 61 9.31 5.64 6.71
N ARG A 62 8.30 5.79 5.85
CA ARG A 62 8.12 7.01 5.03
C ARG A 62 7.42 8.15 5.78
N TYR A 63 6.47 7.80 6.64
CA TYR A 63 5.56 8.74 7.32
C TYR A 63 5.67 8.68 8.85
N GLY A 64 6.33 7.67 9.42
CA GLY A 64 6.44 7.46 10.86
C GLY A 64 5.30 6.64 11.47
N SER A 65 4.13 6.58 10.80
CA SER A 65 3.02 5.68 11.17
C SER A 65 1.95 5.63 10.07
N PRO A 66 1.04 4.63 10.09
CA PRO A 66 -0.10 4.61 9.17
C PRO A 66 -1.06 5.79 9.35
N CYS A 67 -1.13 6.39 10.54
CA CYS A 67 -1.97 7.58 10.75
C CYS A 67 -1.32 8.85 10.20
N ALA A 68 -0.02 9.00 10.35
CA ALA A 68 0.71 10.09 9.68
C ALA A 68 0.63 9.97 8.16
N ALA A 69 0.68 8.75 7.62
CA ALA A 69 0.45 8.50 6.20
C ALA A 69 -0.98 8.91 5.77
N TRP A 70 -1.99 8.61 6.58
CA TRP A 70 -3.37 8.98 6.30
C TRP A 70 -3.60 10.49 6.37
N ASP A 71 -2.99 11.19 7.34
CA ASP A 71 -3.05 12.65 7.43
C ASP A 71 -2.38 13.33 6.22
N PHE A 72 -1.25 12.76 5.79
CA PHE A 72 -0.59 13.19 4.56
C PHE A 72 -1.47 12.97 3.33
N TRP A 73 -2.08 11.78 3.21
CA TRP A 73 -2.99 11.44 2.11
C TRP A 73 -4.20 12.38 2.06
N GLN A 74 -4.83 12.69 3.19
CA GLN A 74 -5.97 13.61 3.24
C GLN A 74 -5.62 15.01 2.73
N SER A 75 -4.36 15.43 2.88
CA SER A 75 -3.88 16.75 2.45
C SER A 75 -3.42 16.78 0.99
N ASN A 76 -2.97 15.65 0.44
CA ASN A 76 -2.26 15.60 -0.85
C ASN A 76 -2.95 14.72 -1.91
N SER A 77 -3.85 13.82 -1.49
CA SER A 77 -4.46 12.77 -2.32
C SER A 77 -3.45 11.77 -2.92
N TRP A 78 -2.29 11.60 -2.27
CA TRP A 78 -1.29 10.56 -2.55
C TRP A 78 -0.52 10.21 -1.28
N TYR A 79 0.15 9.05 -1.26
CA TYR A 79 1.08 8.63 -0.21
C TYR A 79 2.16 7.67 -0.78
#